data_AF-A0A7X7XYF6-F1
#
_entry.id   AF-A0A7X7XYF6-F1
#
_cell.length_a   1.000
_cell.length_b   1.000
_cell.length_c   1.000
_cell.angle_alpha   90.00
_cell.angle_beta   90.00
_cell.angle_gamma   90.00
#
_symmetry.space_group_name_H-M   'P 1'
#
loop_
_entity.id
_entity.type
_entity.pdbx_description
1 polymer ?
#
loop_
_entity_poly.entity_id
_entity_poly.type
_entity_poly.pdbx_seq_one_letter_code
_entity_poly.pdbx_strand_id
1 'polypeptide(L)'
;TKGNIKIPVINTAQPRVYQYFVAWHEIYHLFYDLSLRDETHNIAVDMDLNERKADYFAAKMIFGNVYDYYYSLDDEDFIDRVIKCMDVYKAPYKAVLIELFEEAVTKYNDLDLKEKILEHFDNKPENLVQKFIDLELDAELVKPSYVVSLGGLEKKIQSVMKENPDVSHHKDNYQFLLTLKNKIKKGVEGLAK
;
A
#
# COMPACT_ATOMS: atom_id res chain seq x y z
N THR A 1 -22.19 -14.45 -7.10
CA THR A 1 -21.24 -14.52 -5.96
C THR A 1 -21.35 -15.89 -5.31
N LYS A 2 -20.30 -16.71 -5.36
CA LYS A 2 -20.26 -17.99 -4.64
C LYS A 2 -19.22 -17.83 -3.53
N GLY A 3 -19.68 -17.57 -2.29
CA GLY A 3 -18.88 -17.79 -1.08
C GLY A 3 -18.31 -16.61 -0.29
N ASN A 4 -18.72 -15.34 -0.48
CA ASN A 4 -18.24 -14.21 0.34
C ASN A 4 -16.69 -14.07 0.46
N ILE A 5 -15.93 -14.58 -0.52
CA ILE A 5 -14.46 -14.47 -0.50
C ILE A 5 -14.09 -13.08 -1.00
N LYS A 6 -13.60 -12.23 -0.11
CA LYS A 6 -12.97 -10.95 -0.46
C LYS A 6 -11.60 -11.23 -1.06
N ILE A 7 -11.36 -10.73 -2.28
CA ILE A 7 -10.07 -10.84 -2.97
C ILE A 7 -9.54 -9.42 -3.11
N PRO A 8 -8.48 -9.05 -2.36
CA PRO A 8 -7.92 -7.71 -2.46
C PRO A 8 -7.17 -7.54 -3.78
N VAL A 9 -7.27 -6.34 -4.36
CA VAL A 9 -6.62 -5.98 -5.62
C VAL A 9 -5.73 -4.77 -5.38
N ILE A 10 -4.43 -4.92 -5.65
CA ILE A 10 -3.46 -3.84 -5.50
C ILE A 10 -3.17 -3.24 -6.87
N ASN A 11 -3.33 -1.93 -6.99
CA ASN A 11 -2.99 -1.20 -8.21
C ASN A 11 -1.47 -1.01 -8.33
N THR A 12 -0.82 -1.82 -9.17
CA THR A 12 0.64 -1.78 -9.36
C THR A 12 1.15 -0.62 -10.21
N ALA A 13 0.24 0.21 -10.76
CA ALA A 13 0.59 1.48 -11.41
C ALA A 13 0.85 2.61 -10.39
N GLN A 14 0.51 2.42 -9.12
CA GLN A 14 0.87 3.35 -8.04
C GLN A 14 2.30 3.09 -7.54
N PRO A 15 2.97 4.07 -6.92
CA PRO A 15 4.29 3.84 -6.34
C PRO A 15 4.31 2.71 -5.30
N ARG A 16 5.42 1.98 -5.18
CA ARG A 16 5.53 0.79 -4.29
C ARG A 16 5.17 1.09 -2.84
N VAL A 17 5.55 2.25 -2.30
CA VAL A 17 5.18 2.65 -0.93
C VAL A 17 3.66 2.70 -0.72
N TYR A 18 2.89 3.11 -1.74
CA TYR A 18 1.42 3.07 -1.68
C TYR A 18 0.92 1.64 -1.80
N GLN A 19 1.56 0.79 -2.60
CA GLN A 19 1.19 -0.62 -2.70
C GLN A 19 1.37 -1.36 -1.36
N TYR A 20 2.45 -1.07 -0.62
CA TYR A 20 2.68 -1.65 0.71
C TYR A 20 1.65 -1.16 1.73
N PHE A 21 1.34 0.14 1.73
CA PHE A 21 0.32 0.70 2.61
C PHE A 21 -1.06 0.10 2.34
N VAL A 22 -1.47 0.07 1.06
CA VAL A 22 -2.74 -0.53 0.64
C VAL A 22 -2.78 -2.02 0.97
N ALA A 23 -1.67 -2.77 0.87
CA ALA A 23 -1.66 -4.17 1.25
C ALA A 23 -2.05 -4.39 2.73
N TRP A 24 -1.54 -3.56 3.65
CA TRP A 24 -1.93 -3.61 5.06
C TRP A 24 -3.37 -3.13 5.30
N HIS A 25 -3.80 -2.11 4.58
CA HIS A 25 -5.19 -1.63 4.61
C HIS A 25 -6.16 -2.74 4.19
N GLU A 26 -5.86 -3.47 3.10
CA GLU A 26 -6.67 -4.60 2.64
C GLU A 26 -6.66 -5.78 3.62
N ILE A 27 -5.51 -6.04 4.27
CA ILE A 27 -5.42 -7.04 5.34
C ILE A 27 -6.42 -6.70 6.45
N TYR A 28 -6.54 -5.43 6.86
CA TYR A 28 -7.55 -5.05 7.84
C TYR A 28 -8.97 -5.44 7.39
N HIS A 29 -9.33 -5.14 6.14
CA HIS A 29 -10.66 -5.50 5.61
C HIS A 29 -10.90 -7.00 5.52
N LEU A 30 -9.85 -7.80 5.31
CA LEU A 30 -9.95 -9.26 5.34
C LEU A 30 -10.21 -9.82 6.74
N PHE A 31 -9.65 -9.20 7.79
CA PHE A 31 -9.75 -9.69 9.15
C PHE A 31 -10.91 -9.09 9.95
N TYR A 32 -11.25 -7.81 9.70
CA TYR A 32 -12.05 -7.01 10.63
C TYR A 32 -13.32 -6.40 10.01
N ASP A 33 -13.44 -6.34 8.68
CA ASP A 33 -14.68 -5.88 8.06
C ASP A 33 -15.73 -7.02 8.05
N LEU A 34 -16.42 -7.11 9.19
CA LEU A 34 -17.49 -8.05 9.54
C LEU A 34 -18.89 -7.51 9.19
N SER A 35 -19.03 -6.59 8.22
CA SER A 35 -20.31 -6.06 7.70
C SER A 35 -21.32 -7.11 7.18
N LEU A 36 -21.08 -8.40 7.44
CA LEU A 36 -22.03 -9.50 7.31
C LEU A 36 -22.76 -9.87 8.62
N ARG A 37 -22.55 -9.16 9.74
CA ARG A 37 -23.09 -9.61 11.05
C ARG A 37 -24.14 -8.78 11.75
N ASP A 38 -24.37 -7.50 11.47
CA ASP A 38 -25.55 -6.83 12.04
C ASP A 38 -26.01 -5.60 11.23
N GLU A 39 -27.33 -5.48 11.20
CA GLU A 39 -28.12 -4.49 10.49
C GLU A 39 -27.96 -3.07 11.06
N THR A 40 -28.35 -2.07 10.25
CA THR A 40 -28.42 -0.62 10.51
C THR A 40 -27.15 0.20 10.26
N HIS A 41 -26.86 0.44 8.98
CA HIS A 41 -25.99 1.55 8.58
C HIS A 41 -26.82 2.85 8.53
N ASN A 42 -26.71 3.67 9.58
CA ASN A 42 -27.06 5.09 9.49
C ASN A 42 -25.95 5.79 8.69
N ILE A 43 -26.31 6.33 7.54
CA ILE A 43 -25.40 7.02 6.61
C ILE A 43 -24.97 8.34 7.26
N ALA A 44 -23.67 8.47 7.56
CA ALA A 44 -23.04 9.73 7.95
C ALA A 44 -21.88 10.04 6.99
N VAL A 45 -21.72 11.33 6.71
CA VAL A 45 -21.10 11.95 5.53
C VAL A 45 -19.55 12.03 5.59
N ASP A 46 -18.89 11.31 6.49
CA ASP A 46 -17.42 11.26 6.57
C ASP A 46 -16.90 9.97 5.93
N MET A 47 -15.64 9.98 5.44
CA MET A 47 -14.95 8.76 5.00
C MET A 47 -15.25 7.65 6.01
N ASP A 48 -15.85 6.56 5.53
CA ASP A 48 -16.43 5.51 6.36
C ASP A 48 -15.45 5.20 7.50
N LEU A 49 -15.92 5.27 8.75
CA LEU A 49 -15.11 5.07 9.94
C LEU A 49 -14.28 3.77 9.83
N ASN A 50 -14.80 2.78 9.09
CA ASN A 50 -14.08 1.56 8.79
C ASN A 50 -12.82 1.77 7.91
N GLU A 51 -12.88 2.62 6.88
CA GLU A 51 -11.72 2.98 6.04
C GLU A 51 -10.66 3.72 6.86
N ARG A 52 -11.09 4.63 7.75
CA ARG A 52 -10.16 5.32 8.68
C ARG A 52 -9.45 4.35 9.61
N LYS A 53 -10.15 3.33 10.10
CA LYS A 53 -9.56 2.27 10.92
C LYS A 53 -8.59 1.42 10.13
N ALA A 54 -8.88 1.14 8.86
CA ALA A 54 -7.99 0.42 7.96
C ALA A 54 -6.69 1.19 7.71
N ASP A 55 -6.77 2.49 7.46
CA ASP A 55 -5.60 3.37 7.32
C ASP A 55 -4.77 3.45 8.61
N TYR A 56 -5.42 3.62 9.75
CA TYR A 56 -4.76 3.65 11.04
C TYR A 56 -4.08 2.31 11.36
N PHE A 57 -4.75 1.19 11.08
CA PHE A 57 -4.15 -0.14 11.20
C PHE A 57 -2.91 -0.27 10.31
N ALA A 58 -3.00 0.13 9.04
CA ALA A 58 -1.85 0.08 8.13
C ALA A 58 -0.67 0.91 8.64
N ALA A 59 -0.93 2.12 9.16
CA ALA A 59 0.10 2.94 9.79
C ALA A 59 0.77 2.22 10.96
N LYS A 60 0.01 1.64 11.89
CA LYS A 60 0.58 0.92 13.06
C LYS A 60 1.29 -0.39 12.72
N MET A 61 0.97 -1.01 11.59
CA MET A 61 1.71 -2.19 11.12
C MET A 61 3.04 -1.82 10.45
N ILE A 62 3.13 -0.61 9.89
CA ILE A 62 4.31 -0.11 9.17
C ILE A 62 5.27 0.63 10.10
N PHE A 63 4.75 1.55 10.91
CA PHE A 63 5.54 2.42 11.74
C PHE A 63 5.85 1.78 13.08
N GLY A 64 7.14 1.75 13.40
CA GLY A 64 7.65 1.45 14.74
C GLY A 64 8.03 2.75 15.43
N ASN A 65 9.34 3.03 15.47
CA ASN A 65 9.88 4.20 16.16
C ASN A 65 10.25 5.35 15.20
N VAL A 66 9.25 5.87 14.47
CA VAL A 66 9.49 6.86 13.40
C VAL A 66 9.96 8.21 13.95
N TYR A 67 9.49 8.63 15.12
CA TYR A 67 9.91 9.88 15.75
C TYR A 67 11.38 9.87 16.13
N ASP A 68 11.86 8.82 16.82
CA ASP A 68 13.27 8.76 17.23
C ASP A 68 14.18 8.65 16.00
N TYR A 69 13.76 7.92 14.96
CA TYR A 69 14.51 7.88 13.70
C TYR A 69 14.57 9.26 13.05
N TYR A 70 13.44 9.97 12.93
CA TYR A 70 13.38 11.32 12.37
C TYR A 70 14.32 12.30 13.09
N TYR A 71 14.40 12.21 14.42
CA TYR A 71 15.29 13.05 15.23
C TYR A 71 16.76 12.60 15.24
N SER A 72 17.03 11.34 14.91
CA SER A 72 18.39 10.82 14.75
C SER A 72 19.07 11.26 13.44
N LEU A 73 18.33 11.85 12.50
CA LEU A 73 18.86 12.32 11.23
C LEU A 73 19.61 13.66 11.39
N ASP A 74 20.77 13.76 10.74
CA ASP A 74 21.63 14.96 10.75
C ASP A 74 21.16 16.05 9.75
N ASP A 75 20.17 15.77 8.90
CA ASP A 75 19.71 16.70 7.86
C ASP A 75 19.06 17.96 8.45
N GLU A 76 19.34 19.15 7.90
CA GLU A 76 18.65 20.37 8.36
C GLU A 76 17.27 20.55 7.71
N ASP A 77 17.08 20.02 6.49
CA ASP A 77 15.82 20.15 5.76
C ASP A 77 14.75 19.18 6.27
N PHE A 78 13.57 19.73 6.57
CA PHE A 78 12.42 18.98 7.09
C PHE A 78 11.93 17.91 6.11
N ILE A 79 11.81 18.25 4.83
CA ILE A 79 11.28 17.35 3.81
C ILE A 79 12.25 16.19 3.55
N ASP A 80 13.56 16.46 3.61
CA ASP A 80 14.59 15.44 3.42
C ASP A 80 14.52 14.39 4.53
N ARG A 81 14.32 14.82 5.78
CA ARG A 81 14.08 13.90 6.89
C ARG A 81 12.82 13.05 6.66
N VAL A 82 11.73 13.66 6.23
CA VAL A 82 10.47 12.95 5.93
C VAL A 82 10.68 11.92 4.81
N ILE A 83 11.43 12.26 3.77
CA ILE A 83 11.74 11.35 2.66
C ILE A 83 12.63 10.19 3.11
N LYS A 84 13.60 10.43 3.99
CA LYS A 84 14.39 9.35 4.60
C LYS A 84 13.53 8.43 5.46
N CYS A 85 12.53 8.97 6.17
CA CYS A 85 11.53 8.15 6.86
C CYS A 85 10.68 7.33 5.87
N MET A 86 10.29 7.90 4.72
CA MET A 86 9.58 7.14 3.67
C MET A 86 10.42 5.96 3.18
N ASP A 87 11.72 6.14 2.97
CA ASP A 87 12.61 5.06 2.57
C ASP A 87 12.74 4.00 3.65
N VAL A 88 13.01 4.35 4.91
CA VAL A 88 13.21 3.35 5.97
C VAL A 88 11.94 2.56 6.27
N TYR A 89 10.80 3.25 6.44
CA TYR A 89 9.54 2.61 6.78
C TYR A 89 8.76 2.13 5.55
N LYS A 90 9.27 2.38 4.34
CA LYS A 90 8.63 2.01 3.06
C LYS A 90 7.18 2.51 2.98
N ALA A 91 6.96 3.73 3.47
CA ALA A 91 5.64 4.31 3.70
C ALA A 91 5.39 5.58 2.84
N PRO A 92 4.13 5.91 2.50
CA PRO A 92 3.80 7.13 1.79
C PRO A 92 4.09 8.40 2.59
N TYR A 93 4.40 9.50 1.89
CA TYR A 93 4.69 10.83 2.47
C TYR A 93 3.68 11.25 3.55
N LYS A 94 2.38 11.24 3.21
CA LYS A 94 1.33 11.65 4.15
C LYS A 94 1.20 10.72 5.34
N ALA A 95 1.46 9.42 5.17
CA ALA A 95 1.41 8.46 6.27
C ALA A 95 2.54 8.75 7.28
N VAL A 96 3.75 9.06 6.80
CA VAL A 96 4.88 9.47 7.65
C VAL A 96 4.55 10.74 8.43
N LEU A 97 4.00 11.76 7.77
CA LEU A 97 3.62 13.01 8.43
C LEU A 97 2.55 12.80 9.51
N ILE A 98 1.52 12.00 9.23
CA ILE A 98 0.44 11.72 10.18
C ILE A 98 0.98 10.99 11.42
N GLU A 99 1.84 9.99 11.23
CA GLU A 99 2.42 9.26 12.37
C GLU A 99 3.34 10.17 13.20
N LEU A 100 4.22 10.95 12.56
CA LEU A 100 5.06 11.92 13.26
C LEU A 100 4.23 12.95 14.03
N PHE A 101 3.12 13.42 13.44
CA PHE A 101 2.21 14.35 14.10
C PHE A 101 1.56 13.72 15.33
N GLU A 102 1.11 12.47 15.22
CA GLU A 102 0.53 11.74 16.33
C GLU A 102 1.54 11.58 17.48
N GLU A 103 2.77 11.16 17.20
CA GLU A 103 3.81 11.01 18.24
C GLU A 103 4.19 12.36 18.87
N ALA A 104 4.36 13.40 18.05
CA ALA A 104 4.65 14.76 18.50
C ALA A 104 3.59 15.28 19.48
N VAL A 105 2.30 15.10 19.16
CA VAL A 105 1.20 15.61 19.99
C VAL A 105 0.94 14.74 21.22
N THR A 106 0.97 13.42 21.07
CA THR A 106 0.47 12.50 22.13
C THR A 106 1.54 12.02 23.09
N LYS A 107 2.80 11.91 22.63
CA LYS A 107 3.90 11.34 23.43
C LYS A 107 4.90 12.39 23.87
N TYR A 108 5.31 13.28 22.96
CA TYR A 108 6.47 14.13 23.16
C TYR A 108 6.14 15.61 23.42
N ASN A 109 4.90 16.04 23.17
CA ASN A 109 4.47 17.44 23.24
C ASN A 109 5.39 18.39 22.44
N ASP A 110 5.78 17.93 21.25
CA ASP A 110 6.68 18.64 20.34
C ASP A 110 5.89 19.59 19.44
N LEU A 111 5.88 20.86 19.83
CA LEU A 111 5.11 21.89 19.14
C LEU A 111 5.75 22.34 17.83
N ASP A 112 7.08 22.32 17.74
CA ASP A 112 7.82 22.73 16.53
C ASP A 112 7.58 21.73 15.39
N LEU A 113 7.72 20.43 15.67
CA LEU A 113 7.44 19.40 14.67
C LEU A 113 5.97 19.41 14.25
N LYS A 114 5.05 19.62 15.21
CA LYS A 114 3.62 19.74 14.91
C LYS A 114 3.34 20.88 13.92
N GLU A 115 3.90 22.07 14.14
CA GLU A 115 3.73 23.23 13.27
C GLU A 115 4.32 22.97 11.88
N LYS A 116 5.55 22.45 11.80
CA LYS A 116 6.20 22.09 10.53
C LYS A 116 5.37 21.08 9.72
N ILE A 117 4.82 20.06 10.37
CA ILE A 117 3.98 19.07 9.68
C ILE A 117 2.72 19.73 9.09
N LEU A 118 2.07 20.64 9.83
CA LEU A 118 0.88 21.34 9.33
C LEU A 118 1.21 22.25 8.14
N GLU A 119 2.35 22.95 8.19
CA GLU A 119 2.82 23.81 7.09
C GLU A 119 3.17 23.01 5.82
N HIS A 120 3.69 21.79 5.98
CA HIS A 120 4.19 20.96 4.90
C HIS A 120 3.28 19.77 4.52
N PHE A 121 2.08 19.69 5.06
CA PHE A 121 1.18 18.54 4.89
C PHE A 121 0.87 18.22 3.42
N ASP A 122 0.67 19.26 2.61
CA ASP A 122 0.40 19.16 1.18
C ASP A 122 1.62 19.48 0.30
N ASN A 123 2.77 19.77 0.89
CA ASN A 123 4.01 20.18 0.20
C ASN A 123 4.86 18.98 -0.23
N LYS A 124 4.24 17.91 -0.75
CA LYS A 124 4.99 16.76 -1.26
C LYS A 124 5.77 17.20 -2.52
N PRO A 125 7.08 16.90 -2.64
CA PRO A 125 7.86 17.25 -3.82
C PRO A 125 7.25 16.69 -5.11
N GLU A 126 7.19 17.51 -6.16
CA GLU A 126 6.64 17.12 -7.46
C GLU A 126 7.45 15.98 -8.09
N ASN A 127 8.79 16.11 -8.10
CA ASN A 127 9.69 15.09 -8.60
C ASN A 127 10.30 14.27 -7.47
N LEU A 128 9.47 13.43 -6.85
CA LEU A 128 9.87 12.57 -5.76
C LEU A 128 10.95 11.55 -6.17
N VAL A 129 10.95 11.09 -7.43
CA VAL A 129 11.97 10.16 -7.95
C VAL A 129 13.35 10.82 -7.93
N GLN A 130 13.47 12.03 -8.48
CA GLN A 130 14.75 12.74 -8.48
C GLN A 130 15.19 13.06 -7.05
N LYS A 131 14.24 13.44 -6.18
CA LYS A 131 14.56 13.73 -4.78
C LYS A 131 15.11 12.50 -4.02
N PHE A 132 14.58 11.30 -4.30
CA PHE A 132 15.15 10.07 -3.76
C PHE A 132 16.58 9.82 -4.28
N ILE A 133 16.84 10.09 -5.56
CA ILE A 133 18.18 9.94 -6.16
C ILE A 133 19.16 10.93 -5.53
N ASP A 134 18.76 12.20 -5.37
CA ASP A 134 19.61 13.25 -4.81
C ASP A 134 19.98 12.98 -3.35
N LEU A 135 19.12 12.24 -2.62
CA LEU A 135 19.35 11.80 -1.25
C LEU A 135 20.02 10.42 -1.15
N GLU A 136 20.43 9.84 -2.28
CA GLU A 136 21.07 8.52 -2.39
C GLU A 136 20.21 7.35 -1.85
N LEU A 137 18.88 7.45 -2.00
CA LEU A 137 17.88 6.48 -1.54
C LEU A 137 17.39 5.56 -2.66
N ASP A 138 16.62 4.52 -2.31
CA ASP A 138 16.00 3.61 -3.28
C ASP A 138 14.81 4.26 -4.01
N ALA A 139 15.09 4.88 -5.16
CA ALA A 139 14.09 5.53 -5.99
C ALA A 139 13.03 4.57 -6.56
N GLU A 140 13.24 3.24 -6.54
CA GLU A 140 12.21 2.28 -7.01
C GLU A 140 10.99 2.24 -6.10
N LEU A 141 11.11 2.69 -4.85
CA LEU A 141 10.00 2.77 -3.90
C LEU A 141 8.92 3.77 -4.31
N VAL A 142 9.35 4.84 -4.98
CA VAL A 142 8.49 5.93 -5.43
C VAL A 142 8.12 5.82 -6.91
N LYS A 143 8.43 4.67 -7.54
CA LYS A 143 7.99 4.32 -8.90
C LYS A 143 6.92 3.23 -8.88
N PRO A 144 6.08 3.17 -9.93
CA PRO A 144 5.20 2.04 -10.15
C PRO A 144 5.96 0.71 -10.25
N SER A 145 5.33 -0.38 -9.80
CA SER A 145 5.95 -1.71 -9.92
C SER A 145 5.54 -2.43 -11.20
N TYR A 146 4.34 -2.13 -11.73
CA TYR A 146 3.75 -2.77 -12.90
C TYR A 146 3.74 -4.31 -12.83
N VAL A 147 3.84 -4.88 -11.63
CA VAL A 147 3.85 -6.33 -11.44
C VAL A 147 2.46 -6.88 -11.74
N VAL A 148 2.41 -7.93 -12.57
CA VAL A 148 1.19 -8.68 -12.85
C VAL A 148 1.25 -10.00 -12.11
N SER A 149 0.50 -10.11 -11.00
CA SER A 149 0.40 -11.30 -10.17
C SER A 149 -1.04 -11.81 -10.10
N LEU A 150 -1.20 -13.13 -10.17
CA LEU A 150 -2.51 -13.82 -10.07
C LEU A 150 -2.60 -14.67 -8.79
N GLY A 151 -1.87 -14.30 -7.74
CA GLY A 151 -2.03 -14.89 -6.40
C GLY A 151 -1.76 -16.39 -6.29
N GLY A 152 -0.97 -16.97 -7.21
CA GLY A 152 -0.69 -18.41 -7.23
C GLY A 152 -1.77 -19.27 -7.92
N LEU A 153 -2.80 -18.66 -8.53
CA LEU A 153 -3.86 -19.36 -9.26
C LEU A 153 -3.30 -20.30 -10.33
N GLU A 154 -2.26 -19.87 -11.06
CA GLU A 154 -1.58 -20.69 -12.06
C GLU A 154 -1.02 -21.99 -11.46
N LYS A 155 -0.31 -21.90 -10.32
CA LYS A 155 0.21 -23.06 -9.61
C LYS A 155 -0.91 -23.97 -9.10
N LYS A 156 -2.03 -23.39 -8.63
CA LYS A 156 -3.18 -24.17 -8.15
C LYS A 156 -3.83 -24.97 -9.27
N ILE A 157 -4.05 -24.36 -10.44
CA ILE A 157 -4.59 -25.07 -11.61
C ILE A 157 -3.63 -26.19 -12.05
N GLN A 158 -2.32 -25.88 -12.13
CA GLN A 158 -1.31 -26.89 -12.49
C GLN A 158 -1.27 -28.08 -11.51
N SER A 159 -1.44 -27.86 -10.20
CA SER A 159 -1.52 -28.95 -9.22
C SER A 159 -2.72 -29.86 -9.48
N VAL A 160 -3.91 -29.27 -9.63
CA VAL A 160 -5.14 -30.03 -9.85
C VAL A 160 -5.12 -30.79 -11.18
N MET A 161 -4.49 -30.22 -12.22
CA MET A 161 -4.26 -30.91 -13.50
C MET A 161 -3.37 -32.15 -13.35
N LYS A 162 -2.33 -32.09 -12.51
CA LYS A 162 -1.46 -33.24 -12.25
C LYS A 162 -2.15 -34.32 -11.45
N GLU A 163 -2.98 -33.91 -10.47
CA GLU A 163 -3.76 -34.82 -9.63
C GLU A 163 -4.89 -35.51 -10.39
N ASN A 164 -5.46 -34.85 -11.41
CA ASN A 164 -6.61 -35.34 -12.17
C ASN A 164 -6.35 -35.23 -13.68
N PRO A 165 -5.45 -36.05 -14.26
CA PRO A 165 -5.03 -35.92 -15.65
C PRO A 165 -6.16 -36.19 -16.67
N ASP A 166 -7.18 -36.97 -16.27
CA ASP A 166 -8.29 -37.36 -17.15
C ASP A 166 -9.36 -36.26 -17.31
N VAL A 167 -9.28 -35.18 -16.52
CA VAL A 167 -10.25 -34.08 -16.54
C VAL A 167 -9.77 -32.98 -17.49
N SER A 168 -10.31 -32.97 -18.72
CA SER A 168 -9.95 -32.03 -19.79
C SER A 168 -10.19 -30.56 -19.42
N HIS A 169 -11.24 -30.24 -18.66
CA HIS A 169 -11.61 -28.87 -18.30
C HIS A 169 -10.51 -28.10 -17.55
N HIS A 170 -9.65 -28.79 -16.78
CA HIS A 170 -8.54 -28.11 -16.10
C HIS A 170 -7.51 -27.55 -17.10
N LYS A 171 -7.32 -28.24 -18.24
CA LYS A 171 -6.46 -27.78 -19.33
C LYS A 171 -7.04 -26.56 -20.04
N ASP A 172 -8.34 -26.56 -20.31
CA ASP A 172 -9.01 -25.42 -20.95
C ASP A 172 -8.96 -24.16 -20.07
N ASN A 173 -9.22 -24.32 -18.76
CA ASN A 173 -9.11 -23.24 -17.78
C ASN A 173 -7.68 -22.68 -17.70
N TYR A 174 -6.67 -23.55 -17.76
CA TYR A 174 -5.27 -23.12 -17.78
C TYR A 174 -4.93 -22.30 -19.03
N GLN A 175 -5.38 -22.73 -20.21
CA GLN A 175 -5.17 -21.98 -21.46
C GLN A 175 -5.87 -20.62 -21.46
N PHE A 176 -7.08 -20.56 -20.92
CA PHE A 176 -7.79 -19.30 -20.74
C PHE A 176 -7.03 -18.36 -19.79
N LEU A 177 -6.52 -18.87 -18.66
CA LEU A 177 -5.71 -18.10 -17.72
C LEU A 177 -4.44 -17.53 -18.38
N LEU A 178 -3.74 -18.32 -19.18
CA LEU A 178 -2.56 -17.87 -19.92
C LEU A 178 -2.91 -16.75 -20.92
N THR A 179 -4.03 -16.89 -21.62
CA THR A 179 -4.52 -15.88 -22.56
C THR A 179 -4.82 -14.57 -21.85
N LEU A 180 -5.50 -14.63 -20.69
CA LEU A 180 -5.79 -13.46 -19.87
C LEU A 180 -4.51 -12.80 -19.35
N LYS A 181 -3.59 -13.58 -18.80
CA LYS A 181 -2.28 -13.11 -18.31
C LYS A 181 -1.51 -12.35 -19.39
N ASN A 182 -1.51 -12.86 -20.62
CA ASN A 182 -0.84 -12.22 -21.75
C ASN A 182 -1.53 -10.91 -22.17
N LYS A 183 -2.87 -10.85 -22.14
CA LYS A 183 -3.61 -9.61 -22.42
C LYS A 183 -3.30 -8.53 -21.38
N ILE A 184 -3.29 -8.89 -20.10
CA ILE A 184 -2.97 -7.96 -19.01
C ILE A 184 -1.53 -7.45 -19.14
N LYS A 185 -0.55 -8.34 -19.37
CA LYS A 185 0.85 -7.95 -19.57
C LYS A 185 1.03 -6.94 -20.70
N LYS A 186 0.40 -7.18 -21.86
CA LYS A 186 0.43 -6.23 -22.99
C LYS A 186 -0.16 -4.86 -22.63
N GLY A 187 -1.24 -4.84 -21.86
CA GLY A 187 -1.82 -3.58 -21.38
C GLY A 187 -0.86 -2.82 -20.47
N VAL A 188 -0.19 -3.52 -19.56
CA VAL A 188 0.79 -2.93 -18.63
C VAL A 188 2.05 -2.44 -19.35
N GLU A 189 2.58 -3.20 -20.31
CA GLU A 189 3.72 -2.78 -21.15
C GLU A 189 3.40 -1.50 -21.95
N GLY A 190 2.13 -1.28 -22.30
CA GLY A 190 1.67 -0.04 -22.93
C GLY A 190 1.65 1.16 -21.98
N LEU A 191 1.52 0.93 -20.66
CA LEU A 191 1.48 1.97 -19.63
C LEU A 191 2.89 2.34 -19.11
N ALA A 192 3.87 1.45 -19.29
CA ALA A 192 5.25 1.63 -18.85
C ALA A 192 6.15 2.31 -19.93
N LYS A 193 5.58 2.66 -21.08
CA LYS A 193 6.24 3.40 -22.17
C LYS A 193 5.85 4.87 -22.12
#